data_AF-A0A9N9KV99-F1
#
_entry.id   AF-A0A9N9KV99-F1
#
_cell.length_a   1.000
_cell.length_b   1.000
_cell.length_c   1.000
_cell.angle_alpha   90.00
_cell.angle_beta   90.00
_cell.angle_gamma   90.00
#
_symmetry.space_group_name_H-M   'P 1'
#
loop_
_entity.id
_entity.type
_entity.pdbx_description
1 polymer ?
#
loop_
_entity_poly.entity_id
_entity_poly.type
_entity_poly.pdbx_seq_one_letter_code
_entity_poly.pdbx_strand_id
1 'polypeptide(L)'
;MRSAILRRSQQALKNHKPPTRHNFSTIPSSSSSSIPTVCQSCRRKLADTASPSTPQRRWQSSTANSQATTNIPPRASAIPQTHYEFFPKTLPKGPPPSGPFHIDARELRKEFLQLQAVAHPDRHGAHLKLRAEATSARINEAYKTLQNPLLRTQYLLSQRGIDVAEDETAKTEDAELLMEVLDAREEIENAQVEEELVGMKRVNEERIRVSEEVLDGAFQRDDMKVAAAEAVRLRYWVNIRESLDAWEKGKPVVLVH
;
A
#
# COMPACT_ATOMS: atom_id res chain seq x y z
N MET A 1 31.33 -32.40 9.45
CA MET A 1 32.18 -31.56 10.34
C MET A 1 31.64 -30.13 10.43
N ARG A 2 30.41 -29.93 10.91
CA ARG A 2 29.79 -28.60 11.11
C ARG A 2 28.85 -28.59 12.34
N SER A 3 29.28 -29.25 13.43
CA SER A 3 28.44 -29.50 14.61
C SER A 3 29.12 -29.12 15.93
N ALA A 4 30.00 -28.11 15.92
CA ALA A 4 30.83 -27.79 17.09
C ALA A 4 30.99 -26.29 17.42
N ILE A 5 30.24 -25.37 16.79
CA ILE A 5 30.47 -23.92 16.98
C ILE A 5 29.32 -23.20 17.71
N LEU A 6 28.20 -23.88 18.01
CA LEU A 6 27.02 -23.23 18.59
C LEU A 6 26.75 -23.53 20.09
N ARG A 7 27.77 -23.90 20.86
CA ARG A 7 27.64 -24.26 22.30
C ARG A 7 28.56 -23.48 23.25
N ARG A 8 28.84 -22.20 22.96
CA ARG A 8 29.75 -21.40 23.82
C ARG A 8 29.29 -19.99 24.20
N SER A 9 28.03 -19.63 23.92
CA SER A 9 27.47 -18.32 24.32
C SER A 9 26.53 -18.37 25.53
N GLN A 10 26.25 -19.56 26.10
CA GLN A 10 25.44 -19.71 27.32
C GLN A 10 26.32 -19.76 28.58
N GLN A 11 27.00 -18.67 28.96
CA GLN A 11 27.46 -18.50 30.36
C GLN A 11 28.06 -17.11 30.61
N ALA A 12 27.21 -16.12 30.87
CA ALA A 12 27.51 -14.98 31.73
C ALA A 12 26.20 -14.23 32.02
N LEU A 13 26.10 -13.61 33.19
CA LEU A 13 24.96 -12.81 33.69
C LEU A 13 23.89 -13.59 34.47
N LYS A 14 24.35 -14.27 35.53
CA LYS A 14 23.59 -14.36 36.78
C LYS A 14 24.06 -13.23 37.71
N ASN A 15 23.12 -12.69 38.49
CA ASN A 15 23.26 -11.82 39.66
C ASN A 15 22.95 -10.33 39.42
N HIS A 16 21.72 -9.90 39.77
CA HIS A 16 21.47 -8.88 40.81
C HIS A 16 19.95 -8.66 41.03
N LYS A 17 19.53 -8.60 42.29
CA LYS A 17 18.20 -8.19 42.80
C LYS A 17 18.43 -7.55 44.19
N PRO A 18 17.46 -6.83 44.79
CA PRO A 18 16.90 -5.50 44.48
C PRO A 18 17.26 -4.45 45.57
N PRO A 19 16.62 -3.27 45.59
CA PRO A 19 15.81 -2.96 46.78
C PRO A 19 14.43 -2.34 46.49
N THR A 20 13.66 -2.23 47.58
CA THR A 20 12.20 -2.03 47.72
C THR A 20 11.73 -0.60 48.02
N ARG A 21 10.44 -0.34 47.69
CA ARG A 21 9.46 0.65 48.23
C ARG A 21 9.70 2.13 47.90
N HIS A 22 8.69 2.94 47.54
CA HIS A 22 7.48 3.27 48.31
C HIS A 22 6.31 3.77 47.45
N ASN A 23 5.10 3.52 47.96
CA ASN A 23 3.79 4.02 47.52
C ASN A 23 3.67 5.54 47.62
N PHE A 24 2.94 6.15 46.68
CA PHE A 24 2.10 7.31 46.95
C PHE A 24 0.77 7.22 46.19
N SER A 25 -0.27 7.69 46.87
CA SER A 25 -1.69 7.49 46.62
C SER A 25 -2.34 8.67 45.90
N THR A 26 -3.34 8.34 45.08
CA THR A 26 -4.65 9.03 44.88
C THR A 26 -4.69 10.43 44.21
N ILE A 27 -5.46 10.56 43.11
CA ILE A 27 -6.77 11.26 42.98
C ILE A 27 -7.18 11.29 41.49
N PRO A 28 -8.50 11.23 41.16
CA PRO A 28 -9.00 10.86 39.84
C PRO A 28 -9.35 12.08 38.96
N SER A 29 -9.38 11.88 37.64
CA SER A 29 -9.91 12.85 36.67
C SER A 29 -11.03 12.22 35.85
N SER A 30 -12.14 12.93 35.84
CA SER A 30 -13.40 12.70 35.13
C SER A 30 -13.38 13.28 33.72
N SER A 31 -13.96 12.59 32.74
CA SER A 31 -14.54 13.18 31.52
C SER A 31 -15.42 12.11 30.85
N SER A 32 -16.75 12.12 31.03
CA SER A 32 -17.74 12.90 30.28
C SER A 32 -17.87 12.47 28.81
N SER A 33 -18.75 11.51 28.58
CA SER A 33 -19.33 11.14 27.29
C SER A 33 -20.58 11.97 27.02
N SER A 34 -20.61 12.72 25.91
CA SER A 34 -21.83 13.36 25.39
C SER A 34 -21.81 13.44 23.86
N ILE A 35 -22.84 12.85 23.26
CA ILE A 35 -23.18 12.81 21.84
C ILE A 35 -23.65 14.21 21.38
N PRO A 36 -23.36 14.64 20.13
CA PRO A 36 -23.87 15.92 19.63
C PRO A 36 -25.33 15.82 19.18
N THR A 37 -26.20 16.60 19.83
CA THR A 37 -27.59 16.81 19.46
C THR A 37 -27.69 17.93 18.41
N VAL A 38 -28.39 17.62 17.32
CA VAL A 38 -28.76 18.54 16.22
C VAL A 38 -29.72 19.62 16.71
N CYS A 39 -29.38 20.88 16.45
CA CYS A 39 -30.16 22.06 16.83
C CYS A 39 -31.47 22.18 16.02
N GLN A 40 -32.59 22.31 16.74
CA GLN A 40 -33.94 22.49 16.20
C GLN A 40 -34.27 23.98 16.05
N SER A 41 -34.25 24.53 14.82
CA SER A 41 -34.93 25.81 14.53
C SER A 41 -35.16 26.13 13.04
N CYS A 42 -35.42 25.13 12.17
CA CYS A 42 -35.97 25.39 10.83
C CYS A 42 -36.92 24.27 10.40
N ARG A 43 -38.16 24.29 10.89
CA ARG A 43 -39.24 23.38 10.45
C ARG A 43 -40.52 24.18 10.19
N ARG A 44 -40.73 24.63 8.95
CA ARG A 44 -42.06 24.99 8.42
C ARG A 44 -42.19 24.60 6.93
N LYS A 45 -43.04 23.61 6.69
CA LYS A 45 -43.78 23.25 5.45
C LYS A 45 -45.18 22.86 5.96
N LEU A 46 -46.32 22.94 5.29
CA LEU A 46 -46.84 23.39 3.98
C LEU A 46 -48.36 23.17 4.11
N ALA A 47 -49.19 24.02 3.49
CA ALA A 47 -50.58 23.80 3.03
C ALA A 47 -51.08 25.19 2.55
N ASP A 48 -51.88 25.42 1.51
CA ASP A 48 -52.54 24.60 0.50
C ASP A 48 -53.07 25.57 -0.60
N THR A 49 -53.57 25.02 -1.71
CA THR A 49 -54.60 25.59 -2.64
C THR A 49 -54.25 26.55 -3.81
N ALA A 50 -54.65 26.07 -5.00
CA ALA A 50 -55.40 26.71 -6.11
C ALA A 50 -54.73 27.61 -7.20
N SER A 51 -54.81 27.08 -8.43
CA SER A 51 -54.88 27.73 -9.78
C SER A 51 -55.91 28.89 -9.85
N PRO A 52 -55.91 29.83 -10.86
CA PRO A 52 -55.82 29.53 -12.31
C PRO A 52 -55.21 30.59 -13.28
N SER A 53 -55.22 30.18 -14.57
CA SER A 53 -55.41 30.92 -15.83
C SER A 53 -54.20 31.32 -16.73
N THR A 54 -54.31 30.80 -17.96
CA THR A 54 -53.55 30.99 -19.22
C THR A 54 -53.78 32.40 -19.83
N PRO A 55 -53.00 32.88 -20.84
CA PRO A 55 -53.07 32.35 -22.22
C PRO A 55 -51.75 32.28 -23.03
N GLN A 56 -51.86 31.47 -24.09
CA GLN A 56 -50.99 31.14 -25.23
C GLN A 56 -50.13 32.24 -25.89
N ARG A 57 -48.94 31.83 -26.36
CA ARG A 57 -48.35 32.02 -27.71
C ARG A 57 -46.93 31.41 -27.67
N ARG A 58 -46.31 30.82 -28.69
CA ARG A 58 -46.59 30.48 -30.09
C ARG A 58 -45.35 29.69 -30.51
N TRP A 59 -45.49 28.43 -30.94
CA TRP A 59 -44.36 27.68 -31.51
C TRP A 59 -44.12 28.15 -32.94
N GLN A 60 -42.88 28.54 -33.25
CA GLN A 60 -42.36 28.62 -34.61
C GLN A 60 -41.02 27.89 -34.64
N SER A 61 -41.02 26.74 -35.31
CA SER A 61 -39.82 26.05 -35.75
C SER A 61 -39.20 26.87 -36.89
N SER A 62 -37.92 27.19 -36.80
CA SER A 62 -37.12 27.58 -37.95
C SER A 62 -35.86 26.73 -37.99
N THR A 63 -35.73 26.04 -39.11
CA THR A 63 -34.61 25.24 -39.57
C THR A 63 -33.41 26.17 -39.75
N ALA A 64 -32.31 25.92 -39.04
CA ALA A 64 -31.03 26.55 -39.32
C ALA A 64 -29.96 25.46 -39.40
N ASN A 65 -29.64 25.15 -40.65
CA ASN A 65 -28.50 24.38 -41.12
C ASN A 65 -27.22 25.09 -40.68
N SER A 66 -26.45 24.48 -39.77
CA SER A 66 -25.10 24.92 -39.42
C SER A 66 -24.18 23.73 -39.47
N GLN A 67 -23.35 23.71 -40.51
CA GLN A 67 -22.24 22.80 -40.71
C GLN A 67 -21.34 22.83 -39.47
N ALA A 68 -21.36 21.74 -38.70
CA ALA A 68 -20.43 21.51 -37.62
C ALA A 68 -19.07 21.15 -38.21
N THR A 69 -18.19 22.14 -38.37
CA THR A 69 -16.76 21.90 -38.56
C THR A 69 -16.21 21.33 -37.25
N THR A 70 -16.08 20.01 -37.17
CA THR A 70 -15.41 19.31 -36.09
C THR A 70 -13.90 19.49 -36.21
N ASN A 71 -13.41 20.68 -35.86
CA ASN A 71 -12.01 20.87 -35.48
C ASN A 71 -11.85 20.36 -34.04
N ILE A 72 -11.82 19.04 -33.88
CA ILE A 72 -11.30 18.39 -32.69
C ILE A 72 -9.79 18.32 -32.89
N PRO A 73 -8.97 19.08 -32.13
CA PRO A 73 -7.52 18.89 -32.18
C PRO A 73 -7.21 17.44 -31.78
N PRO A 74 -6.25 16.77 -32.43
CA PRO A 74 -5.93 15.40 -32.09
C PRO A 74 -5.52 15.36 -30.62
N ARG A 75 -6.29 14.62 -29.82
CA ARG A 75 -5.94 14.27 -28.44
C ARG A 75 -4.53 13.71 -28.50
N ALA A 76 -3.56 14.49 -28.05
CA ALA A 76 -2.19 14.04 -27.89
C ALA A 76 -2.26 12.68 -27.21
N SER A 77 -1.70 11.68 -27.88
CA SER A 77 -1.61 10.30 -27.46
C SER A 77 -0.99 10.24 -26.07
N ALA A 78 -1.82 10.31 -25.03
CA ALA A 78 -1.40 10.12 -23.66
C ALA A 78 -1.21 8.62 -23.48
N ILE A 79 0.02 8.16 -23.76
CA ILE A 79 0.52 6.90 -23.20
C ILE A 79 0.20 6.98 -21.69
N PRO A 80 -0.47 5.98 -21.10
CA PRO A 80 -0.78 6.02 -19.68
C PRO A 80 0.53 6.13 -18.92
N GLN A 81 0.67 7.18 -18.10
CA GLN A 81 1.88 7.41 -17.29
C GLN A 81 2.11 6.18 -16.42
N THR A 82 3.17 5.44 -16.71
CA THR A 82 3.59 4.34 -15.85
C THR A 82 4.15 4.89 -14.53
N HIS A 83 4.07 4.13 -13.44
CA HIS A 83 4.65 4.56 -12.15
C HIS A 83 6.16 4.84 -12.26
N TYR A 84 6.85 4.17 -13.17
CA TYR A 84 8.28 4.35 -13.43
C TYR A 84 8.63 5.71 -14.04
N GLU A 85 7.75 6.30 -14.84
CA GLU A 85 7.98 7.62 -15.48
C GLU A 85 8.07 8.78 -14.48
N PHE A 86 7.54 8.62 -13.28
CA PHE A 86 7.66 9.63 -12.24
C PHE A 86 9.09 9.77 -11.70
N PHE A 87 9.94 8.74 -11.84
CA PHE A 87 11.27 8.67 -11.23
C PHE A 87 12.38 8.57 -12.28
N PRO A 88 12.54 9.55 -13.19
CA PRO A 88 13.51 9.45 -14.28
C PRO A 88 14.98 9.49 -13.82
N LYS A 89 15.30 10.04 -12.63
CA LYS A 89 16.68 10.05 -12.14
C LYS A 89 17.07 8.70 -11.57
N THR A 90 16.18 8.05 -10.81
CA THR A 90 16.41 6.73 -10.23
C THR A 90 16.18 5.61 -11.24
N LEU A 91 15.20 5.75 -12.14
CA LEU A 91 14.75 4.72 -13.08
C LEU A 91 14.80 5.20 -14.53
N PRO A 92 15.98 5.59 -15.06
CA PRO A 92 16.09 6.17 -16.40
C PRO A 92 15.72 5.19 -17.53
N LYS A 93 15.78 3.88 -17.27
CA LYS A 93 15.45 2.82 -18.22
C LYS A 93 13.98 2.36 -18.16
N GLY A 94 13.19 2.90 -17.23
CA GLY A 94 11.79 2.52 -17.05
C GLY A 94 11.60 1.13 -16.43
N PRO A 95 10.45 0.46 -16.67
CA PRO A 95 10.16 -0.86 -16.13
C PRO A 95 10.96 -1.98 -16.82
N PRO A 96 11.03 -3.17 -16.22
CA PRO A 96 11.53 -4.38 -16.89
C PRO A 96 10.74 -4.74 -18.16
N PRO A 97 11.38 -5.38 -19.16
CA PRO A 97 12.75 -5.92 -19.15
C PRO A 97 13.85 -4.87 -19.44
N SER A 98 13.49 -3.66 -19.88
CA SER A 98 14.46 -2.61 -20.24
C SER A 98 15.21 -2.06 -19.04
N GLY A 99 14.51 -1.88 -17.92
CA GLY A 99 15.08 -1.49 -16.62
C GLY A 99 15.16 -2.65 -15.63
N PRO A 100 15.84 -2.46 -14.48
CA PRO A 100 15.91 -3.47 -13.43
C PRO A 100 14.57 -3.63 -12.70
N PHE A 101 14.28 -4.82 -12.18
CA PHE A 101 13.18 -5.00 -11.23
C PHE A 101 13.57 -4.47 -9.86
N HIS A 102 14.82 -4.73 -9.43
CA HIS A 102 15.35 -4.22 -8.17
C HIS A 102 15.51 -2.69 -8.22
N ILE A 103 15.09 -2.01 -7.16
CA ILE A 103 15.12 -0.56 -7.01
C ILE A 103 15.75 -0.21 -5.68
N ASP A 104 16.75 0.68 -5.68
CA ASP A 104 17.32 1.23 -4.45
C ASP A 104 16.29 2.14 -3.75
N ALA A 105 15.78 1.68 -2.61
CA ALA A 105 14.78 2.39 -1.83
C ALA A 105 15.26 3.77 -1.33
N ARG A 106 16.56 3.95 -1.10
CA ARG A 106 17.13 5.23 -0.64
C ARG A 106 17.13 6.25 -1.76
N GLU A 107 17.54 5.84 -2.96
CA GLU A 107 17.51 6.71 -4.15
C GLU A 107 16.09 7.07 -4.54
N LEU A 108 15.19 6.08 -4.56
CA LEU A 108 13.77 6.28 -4.85
C LEU A 108 13.14 7.27 -3.86
N ARG A 109 13.42 7.12 -2.55
CA ARG A 109 12.93 8.04 -1.52
C ARG A 109 13.49 9.45 -1.69
N LYS A 110 14.76 9.59 -2.07
CA LYS A 110 15.39 10.89 -2.30
C LYS A 110 14.72 11.63 -3.46
N GLU A 111 14.48 10.95 -4.58
CA GLU A 111 13.78 11.54 -5.73
C GLU A 111 12.31 11.84 -5.38
N PHE A 112 11.62 10.94 -4.69
CA PHE A 112 10.25 11.14 -4.19
C PHE A 112 10.10 12.45 -3.40
N LEU A 113 10.98 12.71 -2.43
CA LEU A 113 10.94 13.93 -1.63
C LEU A 113 11.14 15.19 -2.48
N GLN A 114 12.00 15.13 -3.51
CA GLN A 114 12.20 16.24 -4.45
C GLN A 114 10.93 16.49 -5.28
N LEU A 115 10.33 15.44 -5.81
CA LEU A 115 9.11 15.52 -6.61
C LEU A 115 7.93 16.06 -5.79
N GLN A 116 7.74 15.54 -4.57
CA GLN A 116 6.73 16.03 -3.65
C GLN A 116 6.92 17.51 -3.31
N ALA A 117 8.15 17.93 -3.05
CA ALA A 117 8.45 19.33 -2.77
C ALA A 117 8.09 20.24 -3.93
N VAL A 118 8.16 19.78 -5.19
CA VAL A 118 7.77 20.56 -6.39
C VAL A 118 6.25 20.51 -6.63
N ALA A 119 5.63 19.35 -6.39
CA ALA A 119 4.20 19.12 -6.61
C ALA A 119 3.30 19.64 -5.47
N HIS A 120 3.86 20.10 -4.34
CA HIS A 120 3.09 20.52 -3.18
C HIS A 120 2.09 21.65 -3.51
N PRO A 121 0.79 21.51 -3.19
CA PRO A 121 -0.25 22.44 -3.60
C PRO A 121 -0.04 23.88 -3.12
N ASP A 122 0.59 24.08 -1.96
CA ASP A 122 0.88 25.41 -1.42
C ASP A 122 1.90 26.21 -2.25
N ARG A 123 2.62 25.56 -3.16
CA ARG A 123 3.55 26.23 -4.09
C ARG A 123 2.86 26.75 -5.35
N HIS A 124 1.59 26.43 -5.53
CA HIS A 124 0.83 26.74 -6.73
C HIS A 124 -0.32 27.70 -6.40
N GLY A 125 -0.58 28.65 -7.29
CA GLY A 125 -1.73 29.55 -7.14
C GLY A 125 -3.05 28.79 -7.16
N ALA A 126 -4.12 29.39 -6.61
CA ALA A 126 -5.43 28.74 -6.44
C ALA A 126 -5.95 28.01 -7.69
N HIS A 127 -5.73 28.58 -8.89
CA HIS A 127 -6.15 27.99 -10.17
C HIS A 127 -5.43 26.68 -10.55
N LEU A 128 -4.25 26.41 -9.99
CA LEU A 128 -3.46 25.19 -10.24
C LEU A 128 -3.50 24.21 -9.06
N LYS A 129 -4.12 24.60 -7.94
CA LYS A 129 -4.09 23.82 -6.68
C LYS A 129 -4.62 22.40 -6.86
N LEU A 130 -5.78 22.23 -7.51
CA LEU A 130 -6.36 20.92 -7.78
C LEU A 130 -5.45 20.02 -8.65
N ARG A 131 -4.78 20.62 -9.65
CA ARG A 131 -3.82 19.90 -10.50
C ARG A 131 -2.58 19.48 -9.71
N ALA A 132 -2.09 20.33 -8.83
CA ALA A 132 -0.97 20.04 -7.94
C ALA A 132 -1.32 18.90 -6.96
N GLU A 133 -2.51 18.93 -6.36
CA GLU A 133 -3.03 17.85 -5.51
C GLU A 133 -3.10 16.52 -6.27
N ALA A 134 -3.69 16.51 -7.47
CA ALA A 134 -3.77 15.30 -8.30
C ALA A 134 -2.37 14.76 -8.68
N THR A 135 -1.41 15.66 -8.95
CA THR A 135 -0.03 15.27 -9.28
C THR A 135 0.68 14.68 -8.07
N SER A 136 0.55 15.30 -6.89
CA SER A 136 1.10 14.81 -5.63
C SER A 136 0.52 13.44 -5.26
N ALA A 137 -0.79 13.22 -5.47
CA ALA A 137 -1.43 11.93 -5.25
C ALA A 137 -0.83 10.83 -6.13
N ARG A 138 -0.64 11.09 -7.44
CA ARG A 138 -0.01 10.12 -8.37
C ARG A 138 1.44 9.81 -8.00
N ILE A 139 2.22 10.82 -7.58
CA ILE A 139 3.60 10.61 -7.11
C ILE A 139 3.61 9.71 -5.86
N ASN A 140 2.67 9.91 -4.93
CA ASN A 140 2.55 9.07 -3.74
C ASN A 140 2.19 7.63 -4.09
N GLU A 141 1.23 7.43 -5.00
CA GLU A 141 0.83 6.11 -5.46
C GLU A 141 1.98 5.37 -6.14
N ALA A 142 2.68 6.05 -7.06
CA ALA A 142 3.85 5.50 -7.74
C ALA A 142 4.96 5.16 -6.73
N TYR A 143 5.26 6.04 -5.78
CA TYR A 143 6.27 5.78 -4.75
C TYR A 143 5.91 4.57 -3.88
N LYS A 144 4.67 4.51 -3.36
CA LYS A 144 4.21 3.38 -2.53
C LYS A 144 4.30 2.06 -3.27
N THR A 145 3.84 2.05 -4.52
CA THR A 145 3.85 0.86 -5.39
C THR A 145 5.28 0.42 -5.69
N LEU A 146 6.14 1.35 -6.12
CA LEU A 146 7.50 1.03 -6.49
C LEU A 146 8.40 0.75 -5.28
N GLN A 147 8.10 1.25 -4.08
CA GLN A 147 8.91 0.96 -2.90
C GLN A 147 8.72 -0.47 -2.39
N ASN A 148 7.49 -1.00 -2.43
CA ASN A 148 7.19 -2.34 -1.92
C ASN A 148 7.37 -3.38 -3.04
N PRO A 149 8.27 -4.38 -2.89
CA PRO A 149 8.52 -5.40 -3.91
C PRO A 149 7.27 -6.20 -4.33
N LEU A 150 6.36 -6.48 -3.40
CA LEU A 150 5.11 -7.19 -3.69
C LEU A 150 4.17 -6.31 -4.54
N LEU A 151 3.93 -5.06 -4.13
CA LEU A 151 3.10 -4.13 -4.89
C LEU A 151 3.70 -3.84 -6.27
N ARG A 152 5.03 -3.72 -6.35
CA ARG A 152 5.77 -3.53 -7.61
C ARG A 152 5.55 -4.73 -8.54
N THR A 153 5.63 -5.94 -8.01
CA THR A 153 5.40 -7.19 -8.77
C THR A 153 3.96 -7.26 -9.28
N GLN A 154 2.99 -7.03 -8.41
CA GLN A 154 1.57 -6.99 -8.76
C GLN A 154 1.28 -5.94 -9.84
N TYR A 155 1.87 -4.75 -9.70
CA TYR A 155 1.76 -3.68 -10.68
C TYR A 155 2.34 -4.09 -12.03
N LEU A 156 3.55 -4.64 -12.07
CA LEU A 156 4.17 -5.07 -13.32
C LEU A 156 3.38 -6.19 -14.00
N LEU A 157 2.84 -7.15 -13.25
CA LEU A 157 1.98 -8.21 -13.77
C LEU A 157 0.65 -7.64 -14.30
N SER A 158 0.04 -6.67 -13.61
CA SER A 158 -1.21 -6.04 -14.06
C SER A 158 -1.02 -5.23 -15.34
N GLN A 159 0.15 -4.60 -15.54
CA GLN A 159 0.50 -3.99 -16.83
C GLN A 159 0.56 -5.00 -17.99
N ARG A 160 0.71 -6.30 -17.69
CA ARG A 160 0.67 -7.41 -18.66
C ARG A 160 -0.69 -8.11 -18.72
N GLY A 161 -1.70 -7.59 -18.02
CA GLY A 161 -3.04 -8.17 -17.95
C GLY A 161 -3.13 -9.41 -17.06
N ILE A 162 -2.15 -9.62 -16.18
CA ILE A 162 -2.14 -10.73 -15.20
C ILE A 162 -2.46 -10.13 -13.84
N ASP A 163 -3.62 -10.48 -13.30
CA ASP A 163 -4.02 -10.08 -11.95
C ASP A 163 -3.66 -11.18 -10.95
N VAL A 164 -2.81 -10.83 -9.99
CA VAL A 164 -2.46 -11.68 -8.83
C VAL A 164 -2.80 -10.99 -7.51
N ALA A 165 -3.40 -9.80 -7.56
CA ALA A 165 -3.77 -9.00 -6.40
C ALA A 165 -5.18 -9.35 -5.89
N GLU A 166 -6.13 -9.56 -6.79
CA GLU A 166 -7.55 -9.79 -6.42
C GLU A 166 -7.84 -11.18 -5.84
N ASP A 167 -6.94 -12.14 -6.02
CA ASP A 167 -7.14 -13.49 -5.49
C ASP A 167 -6.48 -13.62 -4.11
N GLU A 168 -7.09 -13.02 -3.09
CA GLU A 168 -6.70 -13.26 -1.67
C GLU A 168 -6.81 -14.75 -1.30
N THR A 169 -7.56 -15.51 -2.10
CA THR A 169 -7.64 -16.97 -2.07
C THR A 169 -6.81 -17.67 -3.13
N ALA A 170 -5.85 -17.02 -3.79
CA ALA A 170 -4.90 -17.69 -4.69
C ALA A 170 -4.04 -18.61 -3.83
N LYS A 171 -4.63 -19.77 -3.56
CA LYS A 171 -4.07 -20.90 -2.88
C LYS A 171 -3.03 -21.40 -3.84
N THR A 172 -1.78 -21.27 -3.43
CA THR A 172 -0.72 -22.04 -4.05
C THR A 172 -1.01 -23.52 -3.85
N GLU A 173 -0.80 -24.33 -4.89
CA GLU A 173 -0.79 -25.80 -4.78
C GLU A 173 0.58 -26.33 -4.32
N ASP A 174 1.53 -25.43 -4.07
CA ASP A 174 2.86 -25.72 -3.56
C ASP A 174 2.78 -26.17 -2.09
N ALA A 175 2.73 -27.48 -1.89
CA ALA A 175 2.63 -28.10 -0.58
C ALA A 175 3.84 -27.76 0.33
N GLU A 176 5.04 -27.61 -0.24
CA GLU A 176 6.24 -27.26 0.52
C GLU A 176 6.13 -25.85 1.08
N LEU A 177 5.74 -24.89 0.23
CA LEU A 177 5.48 -23.51 0.66
C LEU A 177 4.40 -23.45 1.75
N LEU A 178 3.29 -24.18 1.58
CA LEU A 178 2.21 -24.20 2.57
C LEU A 178 2.68 -24.74 3.92
N MET A 179 3.47 -25.81 3.94
CA MET A 179 4.04 -26.33 5.18
C MET A 179 4.95 -25.29 5.85
N GLU A 180 5.85 -24.65 5.11
CA GLU A 180 6.74 -23.62 5.66
C GLU A 180 5.97 -22.41 6.24
N VAL A 181 4.87 -22.03 5.61
CA VAL A 181 4.00 -20.93 6.09
C VAL A 181 3.24 -21.34 7.35
N LEU A 182 2.77 -22.59 7.44
CA LEU A 182 2.10 -23.10 8.63
C LEU A 182 3.08 -23.20 9.81
N ASP A 183 4.27 -23.76 9.59
CA ASP A 183 5.32 -23.87 10.61
C ASP A 183 5.72 -22.47 11.13
N ALA A 184 5.89 -21.50 10.22
CA ALA A 184 6.15 -20.12 10.58
C ALA A 184 5.04 -19.53 11.45
N ARG A 185 3.76 -19.75 11.11
CA ARG A 185 2.63 -19.25 11.90
C ARG A 185 2.60 -19.86 13.29
N GLU A 186 2.80 -21.17 13.40
CA GLU A 186 2.86 -21.86 14.68
C GLU A 186 3.99 -21.32 15.57
N GLU A 187 5.17 -21.05 15.00
CA GLU A 187 6.29 -20.46 15.74
C GLU A 187 5.95 -19.05 16.27
N ILE A 188 5.26 -18.22 15.47
CA ILE A 188 4.81 -16.87 15.90
C ILE A 188 3.79 -16.96 17.02
N GLU A 189 2.82 -17.87 16.91
CA GLU A 189 1.76 -18.06 17.91
C GLU A 189 2.31 -18.59 19.24
N ASN A 190 3.32 -19.46 19.18
CA ASN A 190 3.93 -20.06 20.36
C ASN A 190 4.96 -19.16 21.05
N ALA A 191 5.45 -18.11 20.38
CA ALA A 191 6.42 -17.18 20.95
C ALA A 191 5.89 -16.50 22.22
N GLN A 192 6.73 -16.42 23.25
CA GLN A 192 6.39 -15.83 24.55
C GLN A 192 7.06 -14.48 24.79
N VAL A 193 8.16 -14.22 24.09
CA VAL A 193 8.95 -12.99 24.13
C VAL A 193 9.45 -12.62 22.73
N GLU A 194 9.67 -11.33 22.47
CA GLU A 194 10.05 -10.86 21.13
C GLU A 194 11.44 -11.37 20.71
N GLU A 195 12.34 -11.64 21.66
CA GLU A 195 13.68 -12.18 21.39
C GLU A 195 13.65 -13.54 20.68
N GLU A 196 12.61 -14.34 20.88
CA GLU A 196 12.41 -15.64 20.20
C GLU A 196 12.17 -15.43 18.69
N LEU A 197 11.56 -14.30 18.31
CA LEU A 197 11.19 -13.99 16.92
C LEU A 197 12.34 -13.37 16.12
N VAL A 198 13.44 -12.94 16.74
CA VAL A 198 14.57 -12.29 16.04
C VAL A 198 15.17 -13.22 14.98
N GLY A 199 15.31 -14.51 15.31
CA GLY A 199 15.80 -15.52 14.37
C GLY A 199 14.86 -15.69 13.18
N MET A 200 13.56 -15.71 13.46
CA MET A 200 12.50 -15.86 12.47
C MET A 200 12.39 -14.65 11.54
N LYS A 201 12.43 -13.43 12.08
CA LYS A 201 12.51 -12.17 11.32
C LYS A 201 13.65 -12.24 10.30
N ARG A 202 14.85 -12.65 10.74
CA ARG A 202 16.02 -12.79 9.85
C ARG A 202 15.82 -13.84 8.75
N VAL A 203 15.24 -14.99 9.07
CA VAL A 203 14.97 -16.05 8.06
C VAL A 203 13.93 -15.59 7.04
N ASN A 204 12.86 -14.92 7.50
CA ASN A 204 11.83 -14.43 6.61
C ASN A 204 12.32 -13.30 5.69
N GLU A 205 13.18 -12.40 6.18
CA GLU A 205 13.84 -11.39 5.33
C GLU A 205 14.71 -12.02 4.24
N GLU A 206 15.41 -13.13 4.54
CA GLU A 206 16.16 -13.86 3.52
C GLU A 206 15.23 -14.51 2.48
N ARG A 207 14.10 -15.09 2.90
CA ARG A 207 13.08 -15.64 1.97
C ARG A 207 12.53 -14.56 1.04
N ILE A 208 12.22 -13.37 1.57
CA ILE A 208 11.78 -12.22 0.78
C ILE A 208 12.86 -11.82 -0.22
N ARG A 209 14.12 -11.72 0.22
CA ARG A 209 15.25 -11.38 -0.65
C ARG A 209 15.43 -12.39 -1.78
N VAL A 210 15.38 -13.69 -1.49
CA VAL A 210 15.46 -14.74 -2.51
C VAL A 210 14.32 -14.63 -3.52
N SER A 211 13.10 -14.33 -3.04
CA SER A 211 11.94 -14.11 -3.91
C SER A 211 12.15 -12.91 -4.85
N GLU A 212 12.73 -11.82 -4.34
CA GLU A 212 13.10 -10.66 -5.15
C GLU A 212 14.14 -10.99 -6.23
N GLU A 213 15.14 -11.82 -5.91
CA GLU A 213 16.16 -12.27 -6.87
C GLU A 213 15.54 -13.14 -7.99
N VAL A 214 14.59 -14.02 -7.64
CA VAL A 214 13.82 -14.81 -8.63
C VAL A 214 13.00 -13.89 -9.53
N LEU A 215 12.29 -12.91 -8.95
CA LEU A 215 11.50 -11.92 -9.68
C LEU A 215 12.36 -11.08 -10.62
N ASP A 216 13.53 -10.63 -10.18
CA ASP A 216 14.46 -9.87 -11.03
C ASP A 216 14.87 -10.68 -12.27
N GLY A 217 15.24 -11.96 -12.07
CA GLY A 217 15.53 -12.85 -13.18
C GLY A 217 14.32 -13.13 -14.09
N ALA A 218 13.12 -13.30 -13.52
CA ALA A 218 11.89 -13.56 -14.28
C ALA A 218 11.53 -12.36 -15.16
N PHE A 219 11.53 -11.14 -14.60
CA PHE A 219 11.21 -9.92 -15.34
C PHE A 219 12.28 -9.56 -16.38
N GLN A 220 13.56 -9.83 -16.13
CA GLN A 220 14.61 -9.67 -17.13
C GLN A 220 14.43 -10.58 -18.35
N ARG A 221 13.95 -11.81 -18.14
CA ARG A 221 13.68 -12.80 -19.20
C ARG A 221 12.27 -12.73 -19.77
N ASP A 222 11.45 -11.80 -19.28
CA ASP A 222 10.03 -11.68 -19.61
C ASP A 222 9.18 -12.93 -19.30
N ASP A 223 9.59 -13.71 -18.29
CA ASP A 223 8.89 -14.94 -17.88
C ASP A 223 7.76 -14.63 -16.88
N MET A 224 6.58 -14.34 -17.42
CA MET A 224 5.41 -13.96 -16.62
C MET A 224 4.84 -15.11 -15.79
N LYS A 225 5.07 -16.37 -16.20
CA LYS A 225 4.58 -17.53 -15.45
C LYS A 225 5.36 -17.67 -14.15
N VAL A 226 6.69 -17.58 -14.23
CA VAL A 226 7.55 -17.59 -13.04
C VAL A 226 7.26 -16.37 -12.18
N ALA A 227 7.13 -15.18 -12.77
CA ALA A 227 6.82 -13.97 -12.01
C ALA A 227 5.48 -14.05 -11.26
N ALA A 228 4.43 -14.60 -11.89
CA ALA A 228 3.12 -14.78 -11.24
C ALA A 228 3.17 -15.80 -10.08
N ALA A 229 3.85 -16.93 -10.28
CA ALA A 229 4.03 -17.93 -9.22
C ALA A 229 4.84 -17.37 -8.04
N GLU A 230 5.91 -16.64 -8.34
CA GLU A 230 6.76 -16.02 -7.32
C GLU A 230 6.05 -14.87 -6.59
N ALA A 231 5.15 -14.14 -7.24
CA ALA A 231 4.32 -13.13 -6.59
C ALA A 231 3.44 -13.72 -5.47
N VAL A 232 2.88 -14.92 -5.69
CA VAL A 232 2.11 -15.63 -4.67
C VAL A 232 2.99 -16.04 -3.50
N ARG A 233 4.20 -16.58 -3.77
CA ARG A 233 5.17 -16.94 -2.73
C ARG A 233 5.61 -15.71 -1.91
N LEU A 234 5.98 -14.63 -2.58
CA LEU A 234 6.38 -13.38 -1.94
C LEU A 234 5.27 -12.82 -1.04
N ARG A 235 3.99 -12.92 -1.45
CA ARG A 235 2.85 -12.51 -0.62
C ARG A 235 2.83 -13.24 0.72
N TYR A 236 3.01 -14.55 0.73
CA TYR A 236 3.06 -15.30 1.99
C TYR A 236 4.18 -14.81 2.91
N TRP A 237 5.38 -14.57 2.38
CA TRP A 237 6.50 -14.05 3.19
C TRP A 237 6.27 -12.63 3.69
N VAL A 238 5.64 -11.77 2.89
CA VAL A 238 5.24 -10.42 3.32
C VAL A 238 4.21 -10.51 4.45
N ASN A 239 3.20 -11.36 4.35
CA ASN A 239 2.21 -11.54 5.41
C ASN A 239 2.85 -12.08 6.70
N ILE A 240 3.82 -13.01 6.60
CA ILE A 240 4.61 -13.49 7.76
C ILE A 240 5.42 -12.34 8.38
N ARG A 241 6.04 -11.47 7.57
CA ARG A 241 6.75 -10.28 8.08
C ARG A 241 5.80 -9.37 8.85
N GLU A 242 4.63 -9.09 8.29
CA GLU A 242 3.61 -8.27 8.95
C GLU A 242 3.14 -8.90 10.26
N SER A 243 3.00 -10.23 10.30
CA SER A 243 2.70 -10.99 11.52
C SER A 243 3.76 -10.79 12.60
N LEU A 244 5.03 -10.89 12.21
CA LEU A 244 6.19 -10.76 13.09
C LEU A 244 6.37 -9.34 13.63
N ASP A 245 6.05 -8.34 12.80
CA ASP A 245 6.13 -6.93 13.16
C ASP A 245 4.95 -6.49 14.03
N ALA A 246 3.77 -7.10 13.84
CA ALA A 246 2.57 -6.86 14.62
C ALA A 246 2.47 -7.72 15.90
N TRP A 247 3.41 -8.64 16.13
CA TRP A 247 3.38 -9.53 17.29
C TRP A 247 3.45 -8.74 18.59
N GLU A 248 2.54 -9.05 19.51
CA GLU A 248 2.51 -8.51 20.87
C GLU A 248 2.19 -9.61 21.87
N LYS A 249 2.91 -9.62 23.01
CA LYS A 249 2.71 -10.63 24.06
C LYS A 249 1.27 -10.67 24.55
N GLY A 250 0.62 -11.83 24.44
CA GLY A 250 -0.71 -12.09 24.98
C GLY A 250 -1.87 -11.53 24.14
N LYS A 251 -1.60 -10.93 22.97
CA LYS A 251 -2.65 -10.63 21.99
C LYS A 251 -2.74 -11.78 20.98
N PRO A 252 -3.95 -12.17 20.55
CA PRO A 252 -4.08 -13.10 19.43
C PRO A 252 -3.47 -12.45 18.18
N VAL A 253 -2.69 -13.23 17.43
CA VAL A 253 -2.11 -12.80 16.16
C VAL A 253 -3.26 -12.69 15.15
N VAL A 254 -3.81 -11.48 14.99
CA VAL A 254 -4.84 -11.22 13.99
C VAL A 254 -4.15 -10.98 12.66
N LEU A 255 -4.22 -11.98 11.79
CA LEU A 255 -3.68 -11.87 10.45
C LEU A 255 -4.71 -11.26 9.52
N VAL A 256 -4.32 -10.18 8.85
CA VAL A 256 -5.03 -9.69 7.68
C VAL A 256 -4.88 -10.78 6.62
N HIS A 257 -6.00 -11.42 6.29
CA HIS A 257 -6.08 -12.43 5.23
C HIS A 257 -6.05 -11.74 3.87
#